data_AF-A0A1X2ID93-F1
#
_entry.id   AF-A0A1X2ID93-F1
#
_cell.length_a   1.000
_cell.length_b   1.000
_cell.length_c   1.000
_cell.angle_alpha   90.00
_cell.angle_beta   90.00
_cell.angle_gamma   90.00
#
_symmetry.space_group_name_H-M   'P 1'
#
loop_
_entity.id
_entity.type
_entity.pdbx_description
1 polymer ?
#
loop_
_entity_poly.entity_id
_entity_poly.type
_entity_poly.pdbx_seq_one_letter_code
_entity_poly.pdbx_strand_id
1 'polypeptide(L)'
;MGGHGYMGWWGNMGGPTQRGVVTYILSPFEQRAFAGVVHNAIFNTSRRIMSNVPYMGTAFALGYFIYTSANKKHAYLTSKAGHAAEGDH
;
A
#
# COMPACT_ATOMS: atom_id res chain seq x y z
N MET A 1 -13.53 -5.87 38.76
CA MET A 1 -12.16 -6.37 38.53
C MET A 1 -11.84 -6.19 37.05
N GLY A 2 -11.25 -5.05 36.67
CA GLY A 2 -10.89 -4.77 35.27
C GLY A 2 -9.55 -5.43 34.96
N GLY A 3 -9.52 -6.35 34.00
CA GLY A 3 -8.31 -7.08 33.62
C GLY A 3 -7.20 -6.15 33.14
N HIS A 4 -5.95 -6.50 33.47
CA HIS A 4 -4.77 -5.78 33.00
C HIS A 4 -4.61 -5.96 31.48
N GLY A 5 -5.02 -4.95 30.72
CA GLY A 5 -4.76 -4.88 29.28
C GLY A 5 -3.32 -4.45 28.97
N TYR A 6 -2.93 -4.56 27.70
CA TYR A 6 -1.61 -4.12 27.22
C TYR A 6 -1.45 -2.59 27.12
N MET A 7 -2.45 -1.82 27.56
CA MET A 7 -2.46 -0.36 27.52
C MET A 7 -3.24 0.19 28.71
N GLY A 8 -2.68 1.21 29.39
CA GLY A 8 -3.34 1.93 30.47
C GLY A 8 -3.79 3.35 30.08
N TRP A 9 -3.66 4.33 30.98
CA TRP A 9 -4.08 5.73 30.75
C TRP A 9 -2.89 6.70 30.84
N TRP A 10 -3.12 7.99 30.61
CA TRP A 10 -2.13 9.04 30.84
C TRP A 10 -1.52 8.91 32.23
N GLY A 11 -0.19 8.85 32.29
CA GLY A 11 0.58 8.62 33.53
C GLY A 11 0.88 7.13 33.84
N ASN A 12 0.19 6.17 33.22
CA ASN A 12 0.48 4.74 33.34
C ASN A 12 0.10 3.99 32.05
N MET A 13 0.78 4.29 30.94
CA MET A 13 0.44 3.72 29.62
C MET A 13 0.84 2.23 29.47
N GLY A 14 1.61 1.66 30.40
CA GLY A 14 2.06 0.26 30.33
C GLY A 14 3.32 0.03 29.47
N GLY A 15 3.97 1.10 29.00
CA GLY A 15 5.26 1.02 28.29
C GLY A 15 6.45 0.84 29.24
N PRO A 16 7.65 0.55 28.71
CA PRO A 16 8.87 0.48 29.51
C PRO A 16 9.22 1.85 30.11
N THR A 17 9.94 1.84 31.23
CA THR A 17 10.45 3.08 31.85
C THR A 17 11.43 3.78 30.90
N GLN A 18 11.14 5.03 30.56
CA GLN A 18 12.00 5.86 29.70
C GLN A 18 12.76 6.86 30.58
N ARG A 19 14.09 6.94 30.43
CA ARG A 19 14.95 7.90 31.12
C ARG A 19 16.00 8.44 30.16
N GLY A 20 16.26 9.75 30.19
CA GLY A 20 17.30 10.39 29.39
C GLY A 20 16.91 10.78 27.96
N VAL A 21 15.65 10.63 27.57
CA VAL A 21 15.14 11.12 26.28
C VAL A 21 14.58 12.53 26.46
N VAL A 22 15.09 13.49 25.68
CA VAL A 22 14.63 14.89 25.70
C VAL A 22 14.02 15.21 24.34
N THR A 23 12.79 15.73 24.34
CA THR A 23 12.04 16.08 23.12
C THR A 23 11.88 17.59 23.03
N TYR A 24 12.20 18.15 21.87
CA TYR A 24 12.04 19.58 21.58
C TYR A 24 10.99 19.78 20.49
N ILE A 25 10.14 20.80 20.65
CA ILE A 25 9.05 21.11 19.73
C ILE A 25 8.97 22.64 19.60
N LEU A 26 8.76 23.14 18.37
CA LEU A 26 8.46 24.55 18.09
C LEU A 26 6.95 24.76 17.99
N SER A 27 6.46 25.93 18.39
CA SER A 27 5.03 26.25 18.27
C SER A 27 4.58 26.16 16.82
N PRO A 28 3.40 25.58 16.51
CA PRO A 28 2.88 25.54 15.14
C PRO A 28 2.69 26.94 14.53
N PHE A 29 2.48 27.97 15.36
CA PHE A 29 2.34 29.36 14.91
C PHE A 29 3.67 30.02 14.52
N GLU A 30 4.80 29.41 14.89
CA GLU A 30 6.14 29.84 14.51
C GLU A 30 6.66 29.08 13.28
N GLN A 31 5.93 28.06 12.82
CA GLN A 31 6.30 27.21 11.70
C GLN A 31 5.48 27.54 10.44
N ARG A 32 6.08 27.30 9.28
CA ARG A 32 5.36 27.33 7.99
C ARG A 32 4.67 25.99 7.77
N ALA A 33 3.34 25.95 7.88
CA ALA A 33 2.54 24.72 7.82
C ALA A 33 2.83 23.80 6.60
N PHE A 34 3.13 24.37 5.43
CA PHE A 34 3.37 23.61 4.19
C PHE A 34 4.81 23.74 3.66
N ALA A 35 5.78 24.05 4.53
CA ALA A 35 7.17 24.13 4.11
C ALA A 35 7.63 22.81 3.45
N GLY A 36 8.09 22.91 2.20
CA GLY A 36 8.61 21.75 1.46
C GLY A 36 7.55 20.73 1.02
N VAL A 37 6.25 21.02 1.15
CA VAL A 37 5.21 20.03 0.87
C VAL A 37 5.28 19.50 -0.57
N VAL A 38 5.53 20.35 -1.56
CA VAL A 38 5.57 19.93 -2.98
C VAL A 38 6.75 19.00 -3.25
N HIS A 39 7.95 19.40 -2.81
CA HIS A 39 9.16 18.59 -2.97
C HIS A 39 9.00 17.24 -2.25
N ASN A 40 8.57 17.26 -0.99
CA ASN A 40 8.39 16.05 -0.19
C ASN A 40 7.26 15.17 -0.74
N ALA A 41 6.16 15.75 -1.18
CA ALA A 41 5.02 15.04 -1.75
C ALA A 41 5.39 14.33 -3.05
N ILE A 42 6.32 14.84 -3.84
CA ILE A 42 6.76 14.17 -5.06
C ILE A 42 7.83 13.11 -4.73
N PHE A 43 8.95 13.51 -4.13
CA PHE A 43 10.11 12.62 -3.99
C PHE A 43 9.94 11.59 -2.87
N ASN A 44 9.43 11.98 -1.71
CA ASN A 44 9.24 11.02 -0.62
C ASN A 44 8.06 10.09 -0.90
N THR A 45 6.96 10.59 -1.46
CA THR A 45 5.83 9.72 -1.81
C THR A 45 6.20 8.73 -2.90
N SER A 46 6.87 9.15 -3.97
CA SER A 46 7.33 8.23 -5.02
C SER A 46 8.26 7.16 -4.45
N ARG A 47 9.24 7.55 -3.61
CA ARG A 47 10.11 6.59 -2.91
C ARG A 47 9.32 5.55 -2.10
N ARG A 48 8.29 5.99 -1.35
CA ARG A 48 7.45 5.11 -0.52
C ARG A 48 6.53 4.21 -1.34
N ILE A 49 6.04 4.66 -2.48
CA ILE A 49 5.22 3.84 -3.38
C ILE A 49 6.11 2.80 -4.05
N MET A 50 7.24 3.22 -4.61
CA MET A 50 8.17 2.32 -5.32
C MET A 50 8.67 1.17 -4.44
N SER A 51 8.87 1.37 -3.14
CA SER A 51 9.25 0.28 -2.23
C SER A 51 8.17 -0.78 -2.04
N ASN A 52 6.90 -0.45 -2.31
CA ASN A 52 5.77 -1.37 -2.17
C ASN A 52 5.33 -2.00 -3.51
N VAL A 53 5.75 -1.43 -4.63
CA VAL A 53 5.41 -1.93 -5.98
C VAL A 53 5.78 -3.41 -6.18
N PRO A 54 6.92 -3.95 -5.72
CA PRO A 54 7.21 -5.37 -5.90
C PRO A 54 6.20 -6.31 -5.23
N TYR A 55 5.63 -5.90 -4.09
CA TYR A 55 4.68 -6.73 -3.33
C TYR A 55 3.28 -6.68 -3.94
N MET A 56 2.78 -5.49 -4.24
CA MET A 56 1.41 -5.33 -4.77
C MET A 56 1.38 -5.37 -6.30
N GLY A 57 2.31 -4.67 -6.94
CA GLY A 57 2.40 -4.55 -8.40
C GLY A 57 2.59 -5.89 -9.08
N THR A 58 3.37 -6.81 -8.50
CA THR A 58 3.55 -8.16 -9.06
C THR A 58 2.23 -8.94 -9.08
N ALA A 59 1.47 -8.91 -7.98
CA ALA A 59 0.18 -9.58 -7.90
C ALA A 59 -0.84 -9.01 -8.91
N PHE A 60 -0.92 -7.68 -9.02
CA PHE A 60 -1.80 -7.02 -9.99
C PHE A 60 -1.38 -7.29 -11.44
N ALA A 61 -0.09 -7.24 -11.74
CA ALA A 61 0.42 -7.52 -13.08
C ALA A 61 0.11 -8.96 -13.50
N LEU A 62 0.34 -9.93 -12.61
CA LEU A 62 0.03 -11.34 -12.87
C LEU A 62 -1.47 -11.56 -13.06
N GLY A 63 -2.29 -11.02 -12.17
CA GLY A 63 -3.76 -11.14 -12.26
C GLY A 63 -4.29 -10.53 -13.57
N TYR A 64 -3.81 -9.34 -13.95
CA TYR A 64 -4.19 -8.69 -15.19
C TYR A 64 -3.74 -9.48 -16.43
N PHE A 65 -2.54 -10.04 -16.41
CA PHE A 65 -2.02 -10.88 -17.48
C PHE A 65 -2.89 -12.13 -17.70
N ILE A 66 -3.24 -12.83 -16.62
CA ILE A 66 -4.10 -14.02 -16.68
C ILE A 66 -5.48 -13.64 -17.21
N TYR A 67 -6.10 -12.60 -16.64
CA TYR A 67 -7.43 -12.14 -17.03
C TYR A 67 -7.52 -11.78 -18.52
N THR A 68 -6.57 -10.97 -19.00
CA THR A 68 -6.56 -10.53 -20.41
C THR A 68 -6.30 -11.70 -21.36
N SER A 69 -5.42 -12.62 -21.01
CA SER A 69 -5.13 -13.82 -21.82
C SER A 69 -6.34 -14.74 -21.89
N ALA A 70 -7.00 -14.99 -20.76
CA ALA A 70 -8.20 -15.82 -20.68
C ALA A 70 -9.35 -15.22 -21.50
N ASN A 71 -9.60 -13.91 -21.39
CA ASN A 71 -10.65 -13.24 -22.16
C ASN A 71 -10.39 -13.28 -23.67
N LYS A 72 -9.14 -13.05 -24.10
CA LYS A 72 -8.77 -13.15 -25.52
C LYS A 72 -8.98 -14.57 -26.04
N LYS A 73 -8.55 -15.57 -25.28
CA LYS A 73 -8.74 -16.99 -25.64
C LYS A 73 -10.23 -17.35 -25.72
N HIS A 74 -11.02 -16.95 -24.72
CA HIS A 74 -12.46 -17.17 -24.72
C HIS A 74 -13.12 -16.53 -25.95
N ALA A 75 -12.82 -15.27 -26.23
CA ALA A 75 -13.36 -14.56 -27.40
C ALA A 75 -12.96 -15.23 -28.73
N TYR A 76 -11.73 -15.73 -28.85
CA TYR A 76 -11.28 -16.49 -30.02
C TYR A 76 -12.05 -17.80 -30.16
N LEU A 77 -12.16 -18.58 -29.09
CA LEU A 77 -12.86 -19.87 -29.11
C LEU A 77 -14.33 -19.73 -29.48
N THR A 78 -15.03 -18.70 -29.00
CA THR A 78 -16.43 -18.42 -29.38
C THR A 78 -16.58 -17.81 -30.78
N SER A 79 -15.49 -17.44 -31.44
CA SER A 79 -15.55 -16.90 -32.80
C SER A 79 -15.72 -18.01 -33.85
N LYS A 80 -16.25 -17.65 -35.02
CA LYS A 80 -16.37 -18.61 -36.14
C LYS A 80 -15.04 -19.23 -36.54
N ALA A 81 -13.97 -18.44 -36.55
CA ALA A 81 -12.63 -18.92 -36.87
C ALA A 81 -12.10 -19.90 -35.81
N GLY A 82 -12.38 -19.63 -34.53
CA GLY A 82 -12.03 -20.54 -33.43
C GLY A 82 -12.80 -21.85 -33.49
N HIS A 83 -14.11 -21.82 -33.72
CA HIS A 83 -14.90 -23.04 -33.94
C HIS A 83 -14.43 -23.84 -35.15
N ALA A 84 -13.98 -23.19 -36.24
CA ALA A 84 -13.46 -23.88 -37.42
C ALA A 84 -12.07 -24.49 -37.20
N ALA A 85 -11.23 -23.87 -36.37
CA ALA A 85 -9.85 -24.33 -36.12
C ALA A 85 -9.76 -25.39 -35.01
N GLU A 86 -10.60 -25.31 -33.99
CA GLU A 86 -10.54 -26.13 -32.77
C GLU A 86 -11.77 -27.06 -32.61
N GLY A 87 -12.78 -26.93 -33.48
CA GLY A 87 -14.02 -27.71 -33.44
C GLY A 87 -13.96 -29.04 -34.20
N ASP A 88 -12.78 -29.45 -34.69
CA ASP A 88 -12.58 -30.73 -35.36
C ASP A 88 -12.19 -31.81 -34.32
N HIS A 89 -13.22 -32.24 -33.56
CA HIS A 89 -13.23 -33.39 -32.67
C HIS A 89 -14.60 -34.08 -32.72
#